data_AF-A0A7Y3DCH5-F1
#
_entry.id   AF-A0A7Y3DCH5-F1
#
_cell.length_a   1.000
_cell.length_b   1.000
_cell.length_c   1.000
_cell.angle_alpha   90.00
_cell.angle_beta   90.00
_cell.angle_gamma   90.00
#
_symmetry.space_group_name_H-M   'P 1'
#
loop_
_entity.id
_entity.type
_entity.pdbx_description
1 polymer ?
#
loop_
_entity_poly.entity_id
_entity_poly.type
_entity_poly.pdbx_seq_one_letter_code
_entity_poly.pdbx_strand_id
1 'polypeptide(L)'
;MIQNAALLFLLSFGIAFASSDARADFGDRVENRLDWRGDRIDHRLDRRGDRIDRRLDRRADHAADHGYDGLARHLDRRGDRIDHRLDRRGDRIDRHLDRRGRRFDRRWDRRH
;
A
#
# COMPACT_ATOMS: atom_id res chain seq x y z
N MET A 1 58.36 26.40 3.97
CA MET A 1 57.57 26.15 5.22
C MET A 1 56.08 26.40 5.03
N ILE A 2 55.58 26.22 3.80
CA ILE A 2 54.17 26.25 3.41
C ILE A 2 53.99 24.91 2.68
N GLN A 3 53.16 24.00 3.18
CA GLN A 3 52.46 22.94 2.41
C GLN A 3 51.77 21.85 3.27
N ASN A 4 52.01 21.76 4.58
CA ASN A 4 51.51 20.62 5.37
C ASN A 4 50.17 20.86 6.11
N ALA A 5 49.63 22.07 6.09
CA ALA A 5 48.39 22.41 6.82
C ALA A 5 47.10 22.16 5.98
N ALA A 6 47.19 22.12 4.65
CA ALA A 6 46.01 21.96 3.78
C ALA A 6 45.53 20.50 3.68
N LEU A 7 46.42 19.52 3.85
CA LEU A 7 46.08 18.10 3.72
C LEU A 7 45.33 17.54 4.93
N LEU A 8 45.47 18.14 6.11
CA LEU A 8 44.75 17.74 7.32
C LEU A 8 43.30 18.24 7.36
N PHE A 9 42.93 19.20 6.50
CA PHE A 9 41.55 19.67 6.37
C PHE A 9 40.72 18.83 5.39
N LEU A 10 41.37 18.07 4.49
CA LEU A 10 40.70 17.24 3.48
C LEU A 10 40.36 15.83 3.96
N LEU A 11 40.97 15.37 5.05
CA LEU A 11 40.75 14.02 5.62
C LEU A 11 39.65 13.96 6.69
N SER A 12 39.20 15.12 7.20
CA SER A 12 38.11 15.22 8.19
C SER A 12 36.72 15.37 7.54
N PHE A 13 36.64 15.66 6.23
CA PHE A 13 35.35 15.82 5.54
C PHE A 13 34.78 14.49 4.99
N GLY A 14 35.61 13.45 4.83
CA GLY A 14 35.20 12.17 4.22
C GLY A 14 34.37 11.23 5.09
N ILE A 15 34.34 11.43 6.41
CA ILE A 15 33.59 10.55 7.34
C ILE A 15 32.15 11.05 7.56
N ALA A 16 31.85 12.32 7.24
CA ALA A 16 30.49 12.86 7.38
C ALA A 16 29.53 12.37 6.27
N PHE A 17 30.05 12.12 5.06
CA PHE A 17 29.23 11.85 3.87
C PHE A 17 28.75 10.39 3.75
N ALA A 18 29.53 9.40 4.21
CA ALA A 18 29.14 7.98 4.10
C ALA A 18 27.93 7.61 4.97
N SER A 19 27.58 8.45 5.95
CA SER A 19 26.51 8.19 6.90
C SER A 19 25.15 8.77 6.48
N SER A 20 25.08 9.69 5.51
CA SER A 20 23.82 10.20 4.96
C SER A 20 23.17 9.22 3.98
N ASP A 21 23.97 8.56 3.13
CA ASP A 21 23.44 7.70 2.06
C ASP A 21 22.82 6.41 2.60
N ALA A 22 23.46 5.76 3.58
CA ALA A 22 22.93 4.56 4.22
C ALA A 22 21.63 4.83 5.02
N ARG A 23 21.40 6.08 5.42
CA ARG A 23 20.19 6.52 6.13
C ARG A 23 19.04 6.73 5.15
N ALA A 24 19.27 7.45 4.06
CA ALA A 24 18.28 7.62 2.99
C ALA A 24 17.81 6.25 2.46
N ASP A 25 18.74 5.34 2.16
CA ASP A 25 18.46 3.98 1.66
C ASP A 25 17.54 3.17 2.61
N PHE A 26 17.74 3.31 3.93
CA PHE A 26 16.88 2.62 4.89
C PHE A 26 15.45 3.18 4.91
N GLY A 27 15.30 4.51 4.82
CA GLY A 27 13.98 5.16 4.72
C GLY A 27 13.21 4.66 3.51
N ASP A 28 13.85 4.73 2.34
CA ASP A 28 13.29 4.29 1.07
C ASP A 28 12.89 2.81 1.11
N ARG A 29 13.71 1.95 1.72
CA ARG A 29 13.40 0.51 1.83
C ARG A 29 12.16 0.24 2.69
N VAL A 30 11.92 1.04 3.73
CA VAL A 30 10.73 0.90 4.58
C VAL A 30 9.47 1.37 3.85
N GLU A 31 9.55 2.50 3.14
CA GLU A 31 8.47 3.03 2.31
C GLU A 31 8.07 2.02 1.21
N ASN A 32 9.04 1.59 0.41
CA ASN A 32 8.84 0.58 -0.63
C ASN A 32 8.19 -0.71 -0.09
N ARG A 33 8.50 -1.10 1.15
CA ARG A 33 7.90 -2.29 1.79
C ARG A 33 6.45 -2.05 2.20
N LEU A 34 6.08 -0.84 2.60
CA LEU A 34 4.70 -0.50 2.93
C LEU A 34 3.85 -0.45 1.66
N ASP A 35 4.38 0.11 0.57
CA ASP A 35 3.70 0.18 -0.72
C ASP A 35 3.47 -1.21 -1.30
N TRP A 36 4.52 -2.05 -1.36
CA TRP A 36 4.39 -3.45 -1.80
C TRP A 36 3.36 -4.23 -0.98
N ARG A 37 3.21 -3.88 0.30
CA ARG A 37 2.23 -4.51 1.16
C ARG A 37 0.82 -4.01 0.84
N GLY A 38 0.65 -2.73 0.53
CA GLY A 38 -0.59 -2.13 0.04
C GLY A 38 -1.05 -2.84 -1.23
N ASP A 39 -0.23 -2.81 -2.27
CA ASP A 39 -0.50 -3.42 -3.58
C ASP A 39 -0.92 -4.90 -3.46
N ARG A 40 -0.22 -5.65 -2.61
CA ARG A 40 -0.54 -7.07 -2.39
C ARG A 40 -1.90 -7.28 -1.75
N ILE A 41 -2.32 -6.37 -0.87
CA ILE A 41 -3.63 -6.42 -0.25
C ILE A 41 -4.70 -6.03 -1.25
N ASP A 42 -4.49 -4.97 -2.04
CA ASP A 42 -5.43 -4.50 -3.04
C ASP A 42 -5.71 -5.58 -4.07
N HIS A 43 -4.64 -6.16 -4.64
CA HIS A 43 -4.79 -7.28 -5.58
C HIS A 43 -5.54 -8.48 -4.98
N ARG A 44 -5.43 -8.69 -3.66
CA ARG A 44 -6.17 -9.76 -2.98
C ARG A 44 -7.65 -9.40 -2.80
N LEU A 45 -7.96 -8.13 -2.57
CA LEU A 45 -9.33 -7.63 -2.48
C LEU A 45 -10.01 -7.67 -3.85
N ASP A 46 -9.33 -7.21 -4.91
CA ASP A 46 -9.85 -7.23 -6.28
C ASP A 46 -10.15 -8.66 -6.73
N ARG A 47 -9.18 -9.57 -6.61
CA ARG A 47 -9.38 -11.00 -6.91
C ARG A 47 -10.47 -11.64 -6.07
N ARG A 48 -10.80 -11.06 -4.92
CA ARG A 48 -11.91 -11.53 -4.09
C ARG A 48 -13.23 -10.97 -4.60
N GLY A 49 -13.30 -9.69 -4.95
CA GLY A 49 -14.45 -9.04 -5.61
C GLY A 49 -14.84 -9.80 -6.87
N ASP A 50 -13.92 -9.91 -7.82
CA ASP A 50 -14.12 -10.64 -9.08
C ASP A 50 -14.71 -12.04 -8.91
N ARG A 51 -14.26 -12.78 -7.89
CA ARG A 51 -14.73 -14.15 -7.62
C ARG A 51 -16.15 -14.17 -7.07
N ILE A 52 -16.52 -13.15 -6.32
CA ILE A 52 -17.88 -12.97 -5.80
C ILE A 52 -18.80 -12.56 -6.93
N ASP A 53 -18.40 -11.58 -7.75
CA ASP A 53 -19.20 -11.05 -8.85
C ASP A 53 -19.54 -12.15 -9.84
N ARG A 54 -18.53 -12.85 -10.35
CA ARG A 54 -18.73 -14.01 -11.24
C ARG A 54 -19.64 -15.09 -10.64
N ARG A 55 -19.72 -15.21 -9.31
CA ARG A 55 -20.61 -16.17 -8.65
C ARG A 55 -22.03 -15.63 -8.53
N LEU A 56 -22.19 -14.33 -8.32
CA LEU A 56 -23.49 -13.68 -8.23
C LEU A 56 -24.11 -13.54 -9.62
N ASP A 57 -23.35 -13.11 -10.62
CA ASP A 57 -23.79 -12.99 -12.01
C ASP A 57 -24.34 -14.31 -12.52
N ARG A 58 -23.58 -15.41 -12.40
CA ARG A 58 -24.06 -16.74 -12.81
C ARG A 58 -25.35 -17.18 -12.11
N ARG A 59 -25.55 -16.75 -10.87
CA ARG A 59 -26.77 -17.06 -10.11
C ARG A 59 -27.92 -16.15 -10.53
N ALA A 60 -27.64 -14.90 -10.86
CA ALA A 60 -28.61 -13.93 -11.36
C ALA A 60 -29.08 -14.34 -12.76
N ASP A 61 -28.16 -14.67 -13.65
CA ASP A 61 -28.43 -15.21 -14.99
C ASP A 61 -29.31 -16.46 -14.90
N HIS A 62 -28.89 -17.44 -14.08
CA HIS A 62 -29.68 -18.66 -13.89
C HIS A 62 -31.08 -18.36 -13.32
N ALA A 63 -31.21 -17.40 -12.41
CA ALA A 63 -32.51 -16.99 -11.89
C ALA A 63 -33.37 -16.33 -12.98
N ALA A 64 -32.81 -15.44 -13.79
CA ALA A 64 -33.48 -14.78 -14.89
C ALA A 64 -33.95 -15.78 -15.96
N ASP A 65 -33.12 -16.76 -16.32
CA ASP A 65 -33.46 -17.82 -17.28
C ASP A 65 -34.66 -18.67 -16.83
N HIS A 66 -34.91 -18.75 -15.52
CA HIS A 66 -36.05 -19.47 -14.94
C HIS A 66 -37.23 -18.54 -14.60
N GLY A 67 -37.20 -17.27 -15.03
CA GLY A 67 -38.25 -16.28 -14.80
C GLY A 67 -38.28 -15.70 -13.39
N TYR A 68 -37.22 -15.89 -12.59
CA TYR A 68 -37.11 -15.35 -11.24
C TYR A 68 -36.45 -13.96 -11.22
N ASP A 69 -37.01 -13.00 -11.95
CA ASP A 69 -36.43 -11.64 -12.09
C ASP A 69 -36.27 -10.91 -10.74
N GLY A 70 -37.14 -11.21 -9.77
CA GLY A 70 -37.03 -10.66 -8.42
C GLY A 70 -35.80 -11.16 -7.67
N LEU A 71 -35.43 -12.43 -7.88
CA LEU A 71 -34.24 -13.03 -7.30
C LEU A 71 -32.98 -12.52 -8.00
N ALA A 72 -32.98 -12.41 -9.33
CA ALA A 72 -31.87 -11.83 -10.10
C ALA A 72 -31.54 -10.42 -9.56
N ARG A 73 -32.53 -9.52 -9.51
CA ARG A 73 -32.36 -8.17 -8.93
C ARG A 73 -31.92 -8.16 -7.48
N HIS A 74 -32.28 -9.17 -6.68
CA HIS A 74 -31.81 -9.28 -5.30
C HIS A 74 -30.32 -9.67 -5.25
N LEU A 75 -29.87 -10.54 -6.15
CA LEU A 75 -28.48 -10.96 -6.26
C LEU A 75 -27.59 -9.83 -6.75
N ASP A 76 -28.03 -9.04 -7.71
CA ASP A 76 -27.30 -7.85 -8.20
C ASP A 76 -27.06 -6.85 -7.07
N ARG A 77 -28.15 -6.45 -6.37
CA ARG A 77 -28.06 -5.56 -5.19
C ARG A 77 -27.21 -6.13 -4.07
N ARG A 78 -27.08 -7.45 -4.01
CA ARG A 78 -26.19 -8.12 -3.04
C ARG A 78 -24.74 -7.99 -3.48
N GLY A 79 -24.45 -8.03 -4.78
CA GLY A 79 -23.15 -7.72 -5.38
C GLY A 79 -22.70 -6.32 -4.98
N ASP A 80 -23.49 -5.30 -5.31
CA ASP A 80 -23.19 -3.89 -4.99
C ASP A 80 -22.85 -3.68 -3.50
N ARG A 81 -23.60 -4.33 -2.60
CA ARG A 81 -23.36 -4.25 -1.16
C ARG A 81 -22.05 -4.90 -0.73
N ILE A 82 -21.62 -5.96 -1.43
CA ILE A 82 -20.35 -6.62 -1.16
C ILE A 82 -19.21 -5.75 -1.69
N ASP A 83 -19.35 -5.16 -2.87
CA ASP A 83 -18.33 -4.27 -3.46
C ASP A 83 -18.07 -3.07 -2.55
N HIS A 84 -19.13 -2.38 -2.14
CA HIS A 84 -19.01 -1.29 -1.17
C HIS A 84 -18.38 -1.72 0.17
N ARG A 85 -18.50 -2.99 0.57
CA ARG A 85 -17.83 -3.51 1.77
C ARG A 85 -16.35 -3.78 1.51
N LEU A 86 -15.99 -4.23 0.31
CA LEU A 86 -14.61 -4.46 -0.08
C LEU A 86 -13.87 -3.13 -0.27
N ASP A 87 -14.47 -2.14 -0.92
CA ASP A 87 -13.91 -0.79 -1.07
C ASP A 87 -13.61 -0.15 0.29
N ARG A 88 -14.62 -0.12 1.18
CA ARG A 88 -14.46 0.40 2.55
C ARG A 88 -13.40 -0.36 3.34
N ARG A 89 -13.15 -1.62 2.99
CA ARG A 89 -12.10 -2.42 3.62
C ARG A 89 -10.73 -2.03 3.06
N GLY A 90 -10.60 -1.82 1.75
CA GLY A 90 -9.41 -1.24 1.10
C GLY A 90 -9.03 0.08 1.76
N ASP A 91 -9.96 1.05 1.77
CA ASP A 91 -9.71 2.38 2.34
C ASP A 91 -9.23 2.34 3.80
N ARG A 92 -9.71 1.37 4.58
CA ARG A 92 -9.32 1.22 5.99
C ARG A 92 -7.90 0.71 6.12
N ILE A 93 -7.48 -0.16 5.21
CA ILE A 93 -6.14 -0.70 5.15
C ILE A 93 -5.18 0.39 4.69
N ASP A 94 -5.54 1.16 3.66
CA ASP A 94 -4.71 2.26 3.16
C ASP A 94 -4.48 3.30 4.25
N ARG A 95 -5.55 3.75 4.90
CA ARG A 95 -5.44 4.66 6.06
C ARG A 95 -4.61 4.07 7.20
N HIS A 96 -4.57 2.75 7.35
CA HIS A 96 -3.72 2.11 8.36
C HIS A 96 -2.25 2.12 7.94
N LEU A 97 -1.96 1.83 6.68
CA LEU A 97 -0.61 1.87 6.11
C LEU A 97 -0.06 3.30 6.08
N ASP A 98 -0.85 4.28 5.66
CA ASP A 98 -0.48 5.71 5.71
C ASP A 98 -0.10 6.17 7.12
N ARG A 99 -0.92 5.81 8.12
CA ARG A 99 -0.63 6.15 9.52
C ARG A 99 0.64 5.48 10.00
N ARG A 100 0.96 4.30 9.48
CA ARG A 100 2.18 3.57 9.80
C ARG A 100 3.39 4.24 9.14
N GLY A 101 3.30 4.65 7.88
CA GLY A 101 4.30 5.45 7.16
C GLY A 101 4.58 6.74 7.92
N ARG A 102 3.56 7.59 8.14
CA ARG A 102 3.71 8.84 8.90
C ARG A 102 4.30 8.67 10.30
N ARG A 103 4.04 7.55 10.98
CA ARG A 103 4.66 7.25 12.29
C ARG A 103 6.13 6.88 12.15
N PHE A 104 6.50 6.21 11.08
CA PHE A 104 7.88 5.91 10.74
C PHE A 104 8.62 7.22 10.42
N ASP A 105 8.11 8.05 9.51
CA ASP A 105 8.72 9.32 9.10
C ASP A 105 9.00 10.20 10.31
N ARG A 106 7.98 10.45 11.15
CA ARG A 106 8.16 11.24 12.39
C ARG A 106 9.17 10.66 13.39
N ARG A 107 9.40 9.34 13.38
CA ARG A 107 10.42 8.73 14.24
C ARG A 107 11.80 8.80 13.59
N TRP A 108 11.83 8.76 12.27
CA TRP A 108 13.01 8.89 11.45
C TRP A 108 13.58 10.31 11.54
N ASP A 109 12.76 11.32 11.26
CA ASP A 109 13.11 12.76 11.31
C ASP A 109 13.52 13.25 12.71
N ARG A 110 13.12 12.53 13.78
CA ARG A 110 13.56 12.87 15.14
C ARG A 110 14.93 12.31 15.49
N ARG A 111 15.37 11.27 14.78
CA ARG A 111 16.64 10.59 15.03
C ARG A 111 17.74 11.07 14.09
N HIS A 112 17.39 11.71 12.99
CA HIS A 112 18.27 12.15 11.92
C HIS A 112 17.79 13.49 11.39
#